data_AF-A0A183HRV2-F1
#
_entry.id   AF-A0A183HRV2-F1
#
_cell.length_a   1.000
_cell.length_b   1.000
_cell.length_c   1.000
_cell.angle_alpha   90.00
_cell.angle_beta   90.00
_cell.angle_gamma   90.00
#
_symmetry.space_group_name_H-M   'P 1'
#
loop_
_entity.id
_entity.type
_entity.pdbx_description
1 polymer ?
#
loop_
_entity_poly.entity_id
_entity_poly.type
_entity_poly.pdbx_seq_one_letter_code
_entity_poly.pdbx_strand_id
1 'polypeptide(L)' 'MKIFLLALMGTGLGTDDEHLIRIIVSRSEIDLALIREEFERMYKKPLIEWIKSDCSGPYRDALVVIVKGN' A
#
# COMPACT_ATOMS: atom_id res chain seq x y z
N MET A 1 0.08 -14.64 -4.43
CA MET A 1 0.25 -13.57 -5.45
C MET A 1 -1.02 -13.21 -6.23
N LYS A 2 -1.88 -14.13 -6.70
CA LYS A 2 -3.09 -13.79 -7.50
C LYS A 2 -4.13 -12.89 -6.80
N ILE A 3 -4.24 -12.96 -5.47
CA ILE A 3 -5.21 -12.16 -4.67
C ILE A 3 -4.85 -10.66 -4.66
N PHE A 4 -3.56 -10.32 -4.64
CA PHE A 4 -3.09 -8.93 -4.59
C PHE A 4 -3.38 -8.18 -5.91
N LEU A 5 -3.17 -8.86 -7.05
CA LEU A 5 -3.47 -8.31 -8.37
C LEU A 5 -4.98 -8.09 -8.59
N LEU A 6 -5.82 -8.99 -8.09
CA LEU A 6 -7.29 -8.88 -8.15
C LEU A 6 -7.81 -7.68 -7.35
N ALA A 7 -7.23 -7.40 -6.19
CA ALA A 7 -7.60 -6.25 -5.37
C ALA A 7 -7.24 -4.91 -6.02
N LEU A 8 -6.10 -4.85 -6.71
CA LEU A 8 -5.62 -3.64 -7.41
C LEU A 8 -6.31 -3.41 -8.77
N MET A 9 -6.66 -4.49 -9.49
CA MET A 9 -7.39 -4.39 -10.76
C MET A 9 -8.89 -4.10 -10.57
N GLY A 10 -9.44 -4.37 -9.39
CA GLY A 10 -10.86 -4.16 -9.06
C GLY A 10 -11.23 -2.72 -8.67
N THR A 11 -10.25 -1.86 -8.39
CA THR A 11 -10.49 -0.45 -8.00
C THR A 11 -10.43 0.45 -9.22
N GLY A 12 -11.39 0.27 -10.13
CA GLY A 12 -11.72 1.29 -11.11
C GLY A 12 -12.47 2.43 -10.43
N LEU A 13 -12.00 3.67 -10.61
CA LEU A 13 -12.73 4.91 -10.34
C LEU A 13 -13.10 5.15 -8.87
N GLY A 14 -12.14 5.60 -8.07
CA GLY A 14 -12.39 6.13 -6.74
C GLY A 14 -11.46 5.50 -5.73
N THR A 15 -10.53 6.33 -5.28
CA THR A 15 -9.68 6.19 -4.10
C THR A 15 -10.42 5.56 -2.92
N ASP A 16 -10.42 4.23 -2.84
CA ASP A 16 -10.81 3.48 -1.64
C ASP A 16 -9.52 3.11 -0.90
N ASP A 17 -8.75 4.15 -0.52
CA ASP A 17 -7.44 4.07 0.11
C ASP A 17 -7.47 3.17 1.34
N GLU A 18 -8.59 3.19 2.06
CA GLU A 18 -8.79 2.39 3.26
C GLU A 18 -8.77 0.88 2.95
N HIS A 19 -9.32 0.46 1.81
CA HIS A 19 -9.28 -0.93 1.37
C HIS A 19 -7.87 -1.35 0.93
N LEU A 20 -7.20 -0.50 0.16
CA LEU A 20 -5.83 -0.75 -0.28
C LEU A 20 -4.88 -0.86 0.92
N ILE A 21 -5.02 0.07 1.87
CA ILE A 21 -4.22 0.13 3.08
C ILE A 21 -4.52 -1.04 4.01
N ARG A 22 -5.79 -1.43 4.18
CA ARG A 22 -6.14 -2.63 4.97
C ARG A 22 -5.52 -3.90 4.38
N ILE A 23 -5.43 -4.00 3.06
CA ILE A 23 -4.76 -5.13 2.40
C ILE A 23 -3.25 -5.06 2.61
N ILE A 24 -2.63 -3.89 2.49
CA ILE A 24 -1.21 -3.69 2.76
C ILE A 24 -0.89 -4.06 4.21
N VAL A 25 -1.61 -3.53 5.19
CA VAL A 25 -1.38 -3.77 6.63
C VAL A 25 -1.68 -5.21 7.03
N SER A 26 -2.76 -5.82 6.52
CA SER A 26 -3.09 -7.23 6.86
C SER A 26 -2.16 -8.27 6.23
N ARG A 27 -1.33 -7.86 5.26
CA ARG A 27 -0.40 -8.74 4.54
C ARG A 27 1.07 -8.32 4.67
N SER A 28 1.34 -7.19 5.36
CA SER A 28 2.68 -6.62 5.51
C SER A 28 3.60 -7.46 6.41
N GLU A 29 3.07 -8.25 7.34
CA GLU A 29 3.91 -9.09 8.19
C GLU A 29 4.58 -10.25 7.43
N ILE A 30 4.08 -10.63 6.25
CA ILE A 30 4.56 -11.81 5.51
C ILE A 30 5.44 -11.40 4.32
N ASP A 31 5.01 -10.42 3.50
CA ASP A 31 5.63 -10.15 2.20
C ASP A 31 5.75 -8.63 1.88
N LEU A 32 5.99 -7.76 2.87
CA LEU A 32 6.01 -6.30 2.63
C LEU A 32 7.04 -5.85 1.60
N ALA A 33 8.19 -6.50 1.53
CA ALA A 33 9.22 -6.20 0.53
C ALA A 33 8.70 -6.44 -0.90
N LEU A 34 8.07 -7.59 -1.14
CA LEU A 34 7.43 -7.94 -2.41
C LEU A 34 6.28 -6.98 -2.75
N ILE A 35 5.49 -6.58 -1.76
CA ILE A 35 4.42 -5.59 -1.95
C ILE A 35 4.98 -4.26 -2.41
N ARG A 36 6.08 -3.79 -1.79
CA ARG A 36 6.74 -2.54 -2.17
C ARG A 36 7.27 -2.59 -3.60
N GLU A 37 7.99 -3.66 -3.95
CA GLU A 37 8.53 -3.83 -5.31
C GLU A 37 7.42 -3.88 -6.35
N GLU A 38 6.36 -4.62 -6.09
CA GLU A 38 5.24 -4.77 -7.01
C GLU A 38 4.47 -3.45 -7.16
N PHE A 39 4.20 -2.75 -6.05
CA PHE A 39 3.57 -1.43 -6.06
C PHE A 39 4.40 -0.42 -6.86
N GLU A 40 5.71 -0.36 -6.61
CA GLU A 40 6.64 0.50 -7.36
C GLU A 40 6.65 0.15 -8.85
N ARG A 41 6.58 -1.15 -9.19
CA ARG A 41 6.53 -1.60 -10.58
C ARG A 41 5.28 -1.11 -11.31
N MET A 42 4.12 -1.18 -10.65
CA MET A 42 2.81 -0.80 -11.21
C MET A 42 2.60 0.71 -11.25
N TYR A 43 2.85 1.41 -10.15
CA TYR A 43 2.54 2.83 -9.99
C TYR A 43 3.73 3.76 -10.29
N LYS A 44 4.91 3.19 -10.56
CA LYS A 44 6.16 3.93 -10.83
C LYS A 44 6.52 4.95 -9.74
N LYS A 45 6.03 4.72 -8.51
CA LYS A 45 6.24 5.58 -7.34
C LYS A 45 6.45 4.70 -6.10
N PRO A 46 7.41 5.03 -5.22
CA PRO A 46 7.59 4.34 -3.95
C PRO A 46 6.31 4.33 -3.12
N LEU A 47 5.95 3.18 -2.55
CA LEU A 47 4.78 3.03 -1.69
C LEU A 47 4.77 4.07 -0.57
N ILE A 48 5.93 4.34 0.02
CA ILE A 48 6.07 5.32 1.10
C ILE A 48 5.82 6.76 0.65
N GLU A 49 6.20 7.10 -0.57
CA GLU A 49 5.98 8.44 -1.14
C GLU A 49 4.53 8.61 -1.59
N TRP A 50 3.86 7.53 -1.97
CA TRP A 50 2.42 7.53 -2.19
C TRP A 50 1.66 7.74 -0.88
N ILE A 51 1.98 6.99 0.18
CA ILE A 51 1.37 7.18 1.51
C ILE A 51 1.55 8.62 2.01
N LYS A 52 2.74 9.21 1.82
CA LYS A 52 2.97 10.61 2.22
C LYS A 52 2.16 11.64 1.42
N SER A 53 1.82 11.34 0.17
CA SER A 53 1.06 12.26 -0.68
C SER A 53 -0.45 12.12 -0.54
N ASP A 54 -0.94 10.89 -0.35
CA ASP A 54 -2.39 10.60 -0.25
C ASP A 54 -2.90 10.60 1.18
N CYS A 55 -2.08 10.22 2.18
CA CYS A 55 -2.50 10.16 3.57
C CYS A 55 -2.03 11.38 4.37
N SER A 56 -2.80 11.75 5.40
CA SER A 56 -2.46 12.86 6.30
C SER A 56 -2.67 12.51 7.78
N GLY A 57 -2.09 13.35 8.66
CA GLY A 57 -2.24 13.23 10.10
C GLY A 57 -1.62 11.97 10.73
N PRO A 58 -2.06 11.60 11.94
CA PRO A 58 -1.53 10.44 12.67
C PRO A 58 -1.65 9.11 11.91
N TYR A 59 -2.64 9.02 11.01
CA TYR A 59 -2.86 7.86 10.17
C TYR A 59 -1.70 7.62 9.19
N ARG A 60 -1.26 8.68 8.48
CA ARG A 60 -0.06 8.63 7.63
C ARG A 60 1.16 8.18 8.42
N ASP A 61 1.34 8.75 9.60
CA ASP A 61 2.54 8.51 10.42
C ASP A 61 2.60 7.05 10.87
N ALA A 62 1.46 6.45 11.26
CA ALA A 62 1.37 5.03 11.57
C ALA A 62 1.73 4.14 10.37
N LEU A 63 1.22 4.45 9.17
CA LEU A 63 1.52 3.68 7.95
C LEU A 63 2.99 3.77 7.55
N VAL A 64 3.59 4.95 7.67
CA VAL A 64 5.02 5.15 7.41
C VAL A 64 5.86 4.29 8.36
N VAL A 65 5.48 4.19 9.64
CA VAL A 65 6.17 3.33 10.61
C VAL A 65 6.03 1.86 10.24
N ILE A 66 4.84 1.39 9.88
CA ILE A 66 4.61 0.00 9.47
C ILE A 66 5.44 -0.36 8.23
N VAL A 67 5.52 0.55 7.25
CA VAL A 67 6.26 0.34 6.00
C VAL A 67 7.77 0.46 6.17
N LYS A 68 8.26 1.23 7.14
CA LYS A 68 9.69 1.37 7.46
C LYS A 68 10.21 0.33 8.46
N GLY A 69 9.34 -0.15 9.35
CA GLY A 69 9.71 -0.99 10.50
C GLY A 69 9.86 -2.47 10.20
N ASN A 70 9.59 -2.89 8.96
CA ASN A 70 9.81 -4.24 8.45
C ASN A 70 10.86 -4.20 7.32
#